data_AF-A0A089KUF2-F1
#
_entry.id   AF-A0A089KUF2-F1
#
_cell.length_a   1.000
_cell.length_b   1.000
_cell.length_c   1.000
_cell.angle_alpha   90.00
_cell.angle_beta   90.00
_cell.angle_gamma   90.00
#
_symmetry.space_group_name_H-M   'P 1'
#
loop_
_entity.id
_entity.type
_entity.pdbx_description
1 polymer ?
#
loop_
_entity_poly.entity_id
_entity_poly.type
_entity_poly.pdbx_seq_one_letter_code
_entity_poly.pdbx_strand_id
1 'polypeptide(L)'
;MKVKAMIKENNALREQMTPFNRSYFEDMILAMRASRVERVRAEELLLEAAALLLQGQSKGKSAKQIFGEHPEDYFNEIMGSAPGRPERSRLNYYLMIAWTALTLMFSVLAVGGLIMKWIGGNADLFGKVSVFTLIVVGFGSIVLMELLVRWMSSLSENDAPKPATFDIKALGIYIVVAVVVIFAGVFLDNLFPVITVSPWVSLALGAAGGLGLKLIFFKS
;
A
#
# COMPACT_ATOMS: atom_id res chain seq x y z
N MET A 1 2.43 -23.58 11.05
CA MET A 1 3.87 -23.27 10.80
C MET A 1 4.04 -21.76 10.59
N LYS A 2 5.24 -21.18 10.73
CA LYS A 2 5.46 -19.76 10.38
C LYS A 2 5.50 -19.61 8.86
N VAL A 3 4.82 -18.61 8.30
CA VAL A 3 4.79 -18.30 6.85
C VAL A 3 6.16 -18.31 6.19
N LYS A 4 7.20 -17.79 6.86
CA LYS A 4 8.57 -17.78 6.35
C LYS A 4 9.15 -19.18 6.11
N ALA A 5 8.79 -20.16 6.95
CA ALA A 5 9.23 -21.54 6.79
C ALA A 5 8.59 -22.17 5.54
N MET A 6 7.29 -21.91 5.33
CA MET A 6 6.55 -22.40 4.17
C MET A 6 7.09 -21.83 2.85
N ILE A 7 7.45 -20.54 2.83
CA ILE A 7 8.09 -19.94 1.66
C ILE A 7 9.44 -20.61 1.37
N LYS A 8 10.24 -20.88 2.41
CA LYS A 8 11.54 -21.54 2.24
C LYS A 8 11.37 -22.96 1.69
N GLU A 9 10.41 -23.70 2.21
CA GLU A 9 10.07 -25.04 1.73
C GLU A 9 9.56 -25.01 0.28
N ASN A 10 8.67 -24.08 -0.05
CA ASN A 10 8.15 -23.90 -1.40
C ASN A 10 9.28 -23.60 -2.41
N ASN A 11 10.24 -22.75 -2.04
CA ASN A 11 11.43 -22.50 -2.87
C ASN A 11 12.27 -23.76 -3.09
N ALA A 12 12.47 -24.59 -2.06
CA ALA A 12 13.20 -25.85 -2.18
C ALA A 12 12.47 -26.87 -3.08
N LEU A 13 11.14 -26.91 -3.04
CA LEU A 13 10.34 -27.75 -3.94
C LEU A 13 10.40 -27.25 -5.39
N ARG A 14 10.43 -25.93 -5.60
CA ARG A 14 10.55 -25.31 -6.94
C ARG A 14 11.85 -25.65 -7.65
N GLU A 15 12.95 -25.73 -6.92
CA GLU A 15 14.26 -26.11 -7.49
C GLU A 15 14.27 -27.53 -8.06
N GLN A 16 13.34 -28.39 -7.65
CA GLN A 16 13.19 -29.77 -8.13
C GLN A 16 12.30 -29.89 -9.37
N MET A 17 11.66 -28.79 -9.80
CA MET A 17 10.75 -28.78 -10.94
C MET A 17 11.52 -28.67 -12.27
N THR A 18 10.94 -29.23 -13.34
CA THR A 18 11.44 -28.99 -14.70
C THR A 18 11.26 -27.52 -15.06
N PRO A 19 12.06 -26.95 -15.99
CA PRO A 19 11.93 -25.54 -16.38
C PRO A 19 10.51 -25.12 -16.78
N PHE A 20 9.80 -25.99 -17.50
CA PHE A 20 8.42 -25.76 -17.91
C PHE A 20 7.45 -25.72 -16.72
N ASN A 21 7.51 -26.74 -15.84
CA ASN A 21 6.64 -26.82 -14.66
C ASN A 21 6.94 -25.69 -13.69
N ARG A 22 8.21 -25.30 -13.56
CA ARG A 22 8.64 -24.19 -12.71
C ARG A 22 8.04 -22.87 -13.18
N SER A 23 8.08 -22.58 -14.48
CA SER A 23 7.50 -21.36 -15.05
C SER A 23 6.00 -21.27 -14.74
N TYR A 24 5.24 -22.34 -15.01
CA TYR A 24 3.81 -22.38 -14.70
C TYR A 24 3.54 -22.19 -13.20
N PHE A 25 4.37 -22.82 -12.35
CA PHE A 25 4.24 -22.69 -10.91
C PHE A 25 4.59 -21.29 -10.38
N GLU A 26 5.47 -20.55 -11.07
CA GLU A 26 5.74 -19.15 -10.76
C GLU A 26 4.51 -18.28 -11.01
N ASP A 27 3.78 -18.51 -12.10
CA ASP A 27 2.52 -17.83 -12.39
C ASP A 27 1.45 -18.16 -11.33
N MET A 28 1.37 -19.42 -10.88
CA MET A 28 0.52 -19.84 -9.76
C MET A 28 0.81 -19.05 -8.47
N ILE A 29 2.09 -18.85 -8.14
CA ILE A 29 2.49 -18.08 -6.95
C ILE A 29 2.06 -16.63 -7.06
N LEU A 30 2.23 -16.01 -8.24
CA LEU A 30 1.84 -14.63 -8.47
C LEU A 30 0.32 -14.48 -8.32
N ALA A 31 -0.47 -15.34 -8.97
CA ALA A 31 -1.92 -15.36 -8.86
C ALA A 31 -2.38 -15.52 -7.39
N MET A 32 -1.84 -16.49 -6.66
CA MET A 32 -2.23 -16.75 -5.28
C MET A 32 -1.86 -15.63 -4.31
N ARG A 33 -0.71 -15.00 -4.48
CA ARG A 33 -0.29 -13.89 -3.62
C ARG A 33 -1.06 -12.61 -3.90
N ALA A 34 -1.52 -12.42 -5.13
CA ALA A 34 -2.44 -11.35 -5.51
C ALA A 34 -3.88 -11.60 -5.04
N SER A 35 -4.25 -12.85 -4.75
CA SER A 35 -5.59 -13.24 -4.32
C SER A 35 -5.99 -12.68 -2.94
N ARG A 36 -7.30 -12.75 -2.66
CA ARG A 36 -7.90 -12.35 -1.38
C ARG A 36 -7.77 -13.39 -0.26
N VAL A 37 -7.13 -14.53 -0.54
CA VAL A 37 -6.96 -15.62 0.43
C VAL A 37 -6.09 -15.17 1.59
N GLU A 38 -6.40 -15.64 2.80
CA GLU A 38 -5.56 -15.44 3.97
C GLU A 38 -4.11 -15.90 3.69
N ARG A 39 -3.12 -15.12 4.10
CA ARG A 39 -1.72 -15.35 3.73
C ARG A 39 -1.20 -16.74 4.15
N VAL A 40 -1.58 -17.22 5.34
CA VAL A 40 -1.18 -18.55 5.80
C VAL A 40 -1.79 -19.61 4.87
N ARG A 41 -3.10 -19.53 4.64
CA ARG A 41 -3.82 -20.45 3.76
C ARG A 41 -3.29 -20.43 2.33
N ALA A 42 -2.95 -19.26 1.79
CA ALA A 42 -2.38 -19.13 0.45
C ALA A 42 -1.06 -19.89 0.32
N GLU A 43 -0.16 -19.78 1.29
CA GLU A 43 1.11 -20.51 1.27
C GLU A 43 0.92 -22.02 1.55
N GLU A 44 -0.12 -22.43 2.29
CA GLU A 44 -0.48 -23.86 2.46
C GLU A 44 -0.90 -24.47 1.12
N LEU A 45 -1.81 -23.78 0.42
CA LEU A 45 -2.28 -24.20 -0.90
C LEU A 45 -1.15 -24.26 -1.92
N LEU A 46 -0.19 -23.33 -1.86
CA LEU A 46 0.99 -23.36 -2.71
C LEU A 46 1.91 -24.55 -2.40
N LEU A 47 2.07 -24.93 -1.13
CA LEU A 47 2.83 -26.13 -0.76
C LEU A 47 2.14 -27.41 -1.25
N GLU A 48 0.82 -27.50 -1.07
CA GLU A 48 0.01 -28.62 -1.58
C GLU A 48 0.12 -28.74 -3.11
N ALA A 49 -0.01 -27.62 -3.82
CA ALA A 49 0.16 -27.56 -5.27
C ALA A 49 1.59 -27.96 -5.70
N ALA A 50 2.63 -27.51 -4.99
CA ALA A 50 4.02 -27.88 -5.29
C ALA A 50 4.25 -29.39 -5.18
N ALA A 51 3.72 -30.01 -4.11
CA ALA A 51 3.83 -31.45 -3.89
C ALA A 51 3.09 -32.24 -4.99
N LEU A 52 1.87 -31.82 -5.34
CA LEU A 52 1.09 -32.45 -6.41
C LEU A 52 1.80 -32.34 -7.77
N LEU A 53 2.41 -31.19 -8.06
CA LEU A 53 3.17 -30.96 -9.28
C LEU A 53 4.38 -31.88 -9.38
N LEU A 54 5.18 -32.02 -8.31
CA LEU A 54 6.34 -32.92 -8.29
C LEU A 54 5.92 -34.39 -8.44
N GLN A 55 4.80 -34.79 -7.84
CA GLN A 55 4.23 -36.12 -8.01
C GLN A 55 3.75 -36.39 -9.44
N GLY A 56 3.15 -35.40 -10.10
CA GLY A 56 2.77 -35.52 -11.51
C GLY A 56 3.99 -35.53 -12.43
N GLN A 57 5.00 -34.72 -12.12
CA GLN A 57 6.26 -34.66 -12.85
C GLN A 57 7.01 -35.99 -12.81
N SER A 58 7.02 -36.69 -11.67
CA SER A 58 7.64 -38.04 -11.59
C SER A 58 6.93 -39.08 -12.45
N LYS A 59 5.68 -38.81 -12.85
CA LYS A 59 4.89 -39.60 -13.80
C LYS A 59 4.92 -39.04 -15.23
N GLY A 60 5.81 -38.07 -15.51
CA GLY A 60 5.96 -37.45 -16.83
C GLY A 60 4.84 -36.48 -17.21
N LYS A 61 4.00 -36.04 -16.26
CA LYS A 61 2.93 -35.07 -16.50
C LYS A 61 3.45 -33.63 -16.40
N SER A 62 2.93 -32.76 -17.25
CA SER A 62 3.18 -31.31 -17.17
C SER A 62 2.21 -30.63 -16.20
N ALA A 63 2.56 -29.44 -15.72
CA ALA A 63 1.71 -28.64 -14.84
C ALA A 63 0.33 -28.37 -15.46
N LYS A 64 0.27 -28.09 -16.76
CA LYS A 64 -1.00 -27.89 -17.50
C LYS A 64 -1.91 -29.12 -17.47
N GLN A 65 -1.34 -30.32 -17.52
CA GLN A 65 -2.10 -31.57 -17.44
C GLN A 65 -2.63 -31.87 -16.03
N ILE A 66 -2.08 -31.22 -15.00
CA ILE A 66 -2.45 -31.42 -13.60
C ILE A 66 -3.43 -30.34 -13.14
N PHE A 67 -3.17 -29.09 -13.50
CA PHE A 67 -3.87 -27.90 -13.00
C PHE A 67 -4.75 -27.20 -14.03
N GLY A 68 -4.68 -27.60 -15.30
CA GLY A 68 -5.40 -26.94 -16.40
C GLY A 68 -4.55 -25.90 -17.14
N GLU A 69 -5.13 -25.29 -18.17
CA GLU A 69 -4.42 -24.33 -19.02
C GLU A 69 -4.02 -23.06 -18.25
N HIS A 70 -4.89 -22.59 -17.34
CA HIS A 70 -4.66 -21.38 -16.57
C HIS A 70 -4.34 -21.70 -15.09
N PRO A 71 -3.21 -21.21 -14.57
CA PRO A 71 -2.83 -21.31 -13.15
C PRO A 71 -3.92 -20.89 -12.16
N GLU A 72 -4.77 -19.95 -12.57
CA GLU A 72 -5.83 -19.34 -11.76
C GLU A 72 -7.01 -20.29 -11.53
N ASP A 73 -7.29 -21.20 -12.46
CA ASP A 73 -8.47 -22.07 -12.43
C ASP A 73 -8.44 -23.02 -11.23
N TYR A 74 -7.28 -23.64 -10.99
CA TYR A 74 -7.06 -24.53 -9.84
C TYR A 74 -7.37 -23.83 -8.51
N PHE A 75 -6.98 -22.56 -8.39
CA PHE A 75 -7.23 -21.81 -7.17
C PHE A 75 -8.64 -21.28 -7.11
N ASN A 76 -9.26 -20.87 -8.21
CA ASN A 76 -10.66 -20.42 -8.21
C ASN A 76 -11.61 -21.49 -7.66
N GLU A 77 -11.36 -22.76 -8.01
CA GLU A 77 -12.13 -23.90 -7.49
C GLU A 77 -11.95 -24.10 -5.97
N ILE A 78 -10.72 -23.90 -5.47
CA ILE A 78 -10.39 -24.08 -4.05
C ILE A 78 -10.77 -22.84 -3.20
N MET A 79 -10.64 -21.65 -3.78
CA MET A 79 -10.89 -20.34 -3.17
C MET A 79 -12.37 -20.05 -2.97
N GLY A 80 -13.28 -20.73 -3.69
CA GLY A 80 -14.73 -20.62 -3.46
C GLY A 80 -15.17 -20.96 -2.03
N SER A 81 -14.30 -21.58 -1.23
CA SER A 81 -14.55 -21.95 0.17
C SER A 81 -13.71 -21.17 1.20
N ALA A 82 -12.79 -20.31 0.77
CA ALA A 82 -11.89 -19.60 1.68
C ALA A 82 -12.54 -18.30 2.20
N PRO A 83 -12.55 -18.03 3.52
CA PRO A 83 -12.97 -16.72 4.01
C PRO A 83 -12.03 -15.64 3.45
N GLY A 84 -12.60 -14.70 2.71
CA GLY A 84 -11.84 -13.56 2.19
C GLY A 84 -11.25 -12.73 3.33
N ARG A 85 -10.08 -12.12 3.13
CA ARG A 85 -9.52 -11.15 4.08
C ARG A 85 -10.59 -10.12 4.48
N PRO A 86 -10.73 -9.77 5.77
CA PRO A 86 -11.65 -8.73 6.19
C PRO A 86 -11.28 -7.44 5.47
N GLU A 87 -12.19 -6.91 4.65
CA GLU A 87 -11.95 -5.66 3.96
C GLU A 87 -11.78 -4.55 5.00
N ARG A 88 -10.61 -3.91 5.00
CA ARG A 88 -10.38 -2.74 5.82
C ARG A 88 -11.40 -1.69 5.39
N SER A 89 -12.23 -1.21 6.33
CA SER A 89 -13.28 -0.25 5.99
C SER A 89 -12.69 0.96 5.26
N ARG A 90 -13.40 1.48 4.25
CA ARG A 90 -12.94 2.65 3.48
C ARG A 90 -12.59 3.83 4.39
N LEU A 91 -13.37 4.02 5.46
CA LEU A 91 -13.09 5.03 6.49
C LEU A 91 -11.73 4.80 7.16
N ASN A 92 -11.42 3.57 7.57
CA ASN A 92 -10.14 3.23 8.18
C ASN A 92 -8.96 3.43 7.19
N TYR A 93 -9.17 3.20 5.90
CA TYR A 93 -8.16 3.49 4.86
C TYR A 93 -7.86 4.99 4.75
N TYR A 94 -8.88 5.85 4.60
CA TYR A 94 -8.68 7.29 4.50
C TYR A 94 -8.11 7.91 5.79
N LEU A 95 -8.57 7.44 6.95
CA LEU A 95 -8.01 7.83 8.25
C LEU A 95 -6.53 7.46 8.36
N MET A 96 -6.13 6.29 7.86
CA MET A 96 -4.74 5.86 7.86
C MET A 96 -3.85 6.79 7.03
N ILE A 97 -4.32 7.20 5.84
CA ILE A 97 -3.58 8.11 4.95
C ILE A 97 -3.35 9.46 5.65
N ALA A 98 -4.44 10.09 6.12
CA ALA A 98 -4.35 11.39 6.79
C ALA A 98 -3.49 11.33 8.05
N TRP A 99 -3.66 10.28 8.87
CA TRP A 99 -2.85 10.07 10.07
C TRP A 99 -1.36 9.90 9.74
N THR A 100 -1.04 9.15 8.68
CA THR A 100 0.34 8.94 8.23
C THR A 100 0.96 10.25 7.75
N ALA A 101 0.24 11.03 6.95
CA ALA A 101 0.72 12.31 6.45
C ALA A 101 1.02 13.31 7.59
N LEU A 102 0.11 13.42 8.57
CA LEU A 102 0.32 14.27 9.75
C LEU A 102 1.50 13.80 10.60
N THR A 103 1.63 12.48 10.80
CA THR A 103 2.77 11.89 11.52
C THR A 103 4.10 12.24 10.85
N LEU A 104 4.16 12.12 9.53
CA LEU A 104 5.36 12.46 8.75
C LEU A 104 5.66 13.97 8.82
N MET A 105 4.63 14.82 8.70
CA MET A 105 4.79 16.27 8.84
C MET A 105 5.42 16.65 10.18
N PHE A 106 4.88 16.17 11.31
CA PHE A 106 5.45 16.45 12.63
C PHE A 106 6.85 15.87 12.79
N SER A 107 7.14 14.71 12.19
CA SER A 107 8.48 14.13 12.21
C SER A 107 9.50 14.99 11.46
N VAL A 108 9.13 15.53 10.29
CA VAL A 108 9.99 16.45 9.52
C VAL A 108 10.20 17.77 10.27
N LEU A 109 9.15 18.32 10.89
CA LEU A 109 9.25 19.53 11.71
C LEU A 109 10.16 19.31 12.93
N ALA A 110 10.06 18.14 13.57
CA ALA A 110 10.91 17.77 14.69
C ALA A 110 12.38 17.68 14.28
N VAL A 111 12.68 16.89 13.23
CA VAL A 111 14.04 16.67 12.75
C VAL A 111 14.65 17.98 12.26
N GLY A 112 13.95 18.73 11.41
CA GLY A 112 14.41 20.01 10.90
C GLY A 112 14.63 21.05 12.01
N GLY A 113 13.69 21.17 12.94
CA GLY A 113 13.81 22.10 14.07
C GLY A 113 14.94 21.76 15.04
N LEU A 114 15.18 20.46 15.30
CA LEU A 114 16.29 20.01 16.13
C LEU A 114 17.64 20.23 15.44
N ILE A 115 17.75 19.94 14.14
CA ILE A 115 18.96 20.21 13.35
C ILE A 115 19.28 21.70 13.35
N MET A 116 18.30 22.56 13.09
CA MET A 116 18.51 24.02 13.10
C MET A 116 18.98 24.51 14.47
N LYS A 117 18.36 24.03 15.55
CA LYS A 117 18.79 24.36 16.91
C LYS A 117 20.21 23.89 17.21
N TRP A 118 20.59 22.71 16.70
CA TRP A 118 21.91 22.13 16.90
C TRP A 118 23.03 22.90 16.18
N ILE A 119 22.74 23.42 14.97
CA ILE A 119 23.68 24.24 14.18
C ILE A 119 23.66 25.72 14.65
N GLY A 120 22.84 26.07 15.64
CA GLY A 120 22.71 27.44 16.15
C GLY A 120 21.91 28.39 15.25
N GLY A 121 21.15 27.85 14.29
CA GLY A 121 20.25 28.61 13.42
C GLY A 121 18.88 28.88 14.07
N ASN A 122 18.07 29.71 13.42
CA ASN A 122 16.71 29.97 13.89
C ASN A 122 15.77 28.80 13.54
N ALA A 123 15.10 28.23 14.55
CA ALA A 123 14.14 27.14 14.39
C ALA A 123 12.70 27.64 14.15
N ASP A 124 12.46 28.95 14.03
CA ASP A 124 11.12 29.54 13.86
C ASP A 124 10.31 28.95 12.71
N LEU A 125 10.97 28.62 11.58
CA LEU A 125 10.32 28.01 10.42
C LEU A 125 9.73 26.62 10.73
N PHE A 126 10.36 25.89 11.65
CA PHE A 126 9.93 24.56 12.08
C PHE A 126 9.05 24.60 13.33
N GLY A 127 9.00 25.77 13.99
CA GLY A 127 8.26 25.98 15.22
C GLY A 127 6.88 26.59 15.02
N LYS A 128 6.52 27.03 13.81
CA LYS A 128 5.23 27.67 13.52
C LYS A 128 4.40 26.78 12.61
N VAL A 129 3.27 26.31 13.12
CA VAL A 129 2.32 25.48 12.36
C VAL A 129 0.96 26.17 12.36
N SER A 130 0.42 26.42 11.18
CA SER A 130 -0.95 26.93 11.04
C SER A 130 -1.95 25.77 11.17
N VAL A 131 -3.09 26.02 11.81
CA VAL A 131 -4.21 25.04 11.84
C VAL A 131 -4.65 24.70 10.42
N PHE A 132 -4.56 25.67 9.50
CA PHE A 132 -4.86 25.45 8.09
C PHE A 132 -3.91 24.42 7.46
N THR A 133 -2.61 24.47 7.76
CA THR A 133 -1.63 23.49 7.28
C THR A 133 -2.00 22.07 7.71
N LEU A 134 -2.51 21.87 8.93
CA LEU A 134 -2.94 20.56 9.40
C LEU A 134 -4.11 20.02 8.57
N ILE A 135 -5.08 20.88 8.25
CA ILE A 135 -6.23 20.53 7.41
C ILE A 135 -5.76 20.17 6.00
N VAL A 136 -4.88 20.97 5.40
CA VAL A 136 -4.36 20.72 4.05
C VAL A 136 -3.51 19.47 3.99
N VAL A 137 -2.66 19.20 4.98
CA VAL A 137 -1.88 17.96 4.98
C VAL A 137 -2.79 16.75 5.17
N GLY A 138 -3.78 16.84 6.07
CA GLY A 138 -4.77 15.77 6.27
C GLY A 138 -5.62 15.48 5.03
N PHE A 139 -6.35 16.47 4.52
CA PHE A 139 -7.21 16.31 3.35
C PHE A 139 -6.43 16.19 2.04
N GLY A 140 -5.39 17.00 1.86
CA GLY A 140 -4.57 17.02 0.66
C GLY A 140 -3.84 15.69 0.44
N SER A 141 -3.41 15.01 1.51
CA SER A 141 -2.82 13.68 1.38
C SER A 141 -3.81 12.63 0.87
N ILE A 142 -5.08 12.71 1.27
CA ILE A 142 -6.15 11.83 0.75
C ILE A 142 -6.35 12.08 -0.75
N VAL A 143 -6.51 13.35 -1.13
CA VAL A 143 -6.70 13.74 -2.54
C VAL A 143 -5.50 13.30 -3.39
N LEU A 144 -4.28 13.52 -2.90
CA LEU A 144 -3.05 13.09 -3.57
C LEU A 144 -2.98 11.58 -3.71
N MET A 145 -3.35 10.83 -2.67
CA MET A 145 -3.33 9.36 -2.73
C MET A 145 -4.34 8.83 -3.75
N GLU A 146 -5.55 9.40 -3.83
CA GLU A 146 -6.51 9.04 -4.87
C GLU A 146 -5.96 9.32 -6.27
N LEU A 147 -5.28 10.45 -6.46
CA LEU A 147 -4.64 10.80 -7.73
C LEU A 147 -3.56 9.78 -8.09
N LEU A 148 -2.71 9.41 -7.14
CA LEU A 148 -1.67 8.41 -7.35
C LEU A 148 -2.24 7.04 -7.70
N VAL A 149 -3.28 6.60 -6.99
CA VAL A 149 -3.95 5.31 -7.29
C VAL A 149 -4.55 5.33 -8.69
N ARG A 150 -5.25 6.40 -9.06
CA ARG A 150 -5.83 6.55 -10.41
C ARG A 150 -4.75 6.57 -11.48
N TRP A 151 -3.67 7.30 -11.24
CA TRP A 151 -2.53 7.36 -12.16
C TRP A 151 -1.88 5.97 -12.33
N MET A 152 -1.61 5.26 -11.24
CA MET A 152 -1.08 3.89 -11.32
C MET A 152 -2.05 2.93 -12.03
N SER A 153 -3.36 3.02 -11.76
CA SER A 153 -4.34 2.17 -12.46
C SER A 153 -4.38 2.44 -13.96
N SER A 154 -4.17 3.69 -14.39
CA SER A 154 -4.11 4.03 -15.82
C SER A 154 -2.89 3.45 -16.54
N LEU A 155 -1.84 3.08 -15.80
CA LEU A 155 -0.62 2.46 -16.34
C LEU A 155 -0.68 0.93 -16.39
N SER A 156 -1.63 0.31 -15.68
CA SER A 156 -1.69 -1.15 -15.49
C SER A 156 -2.55 -1.87 -16.54
N GLU A 157 -3.03 -1.18 -17.58
CA GLU A 157 -3.92 -1.72 -18.60
C GLU A 157 -3.14 -2.49 -19.67
N ASN A 158 -2.69 -3.69 -19.31
CA ASN A 158 -2.30 -4.75 -20.25
C ASN A 158 -3.54 -5.53 -20.67
N ASP A 159 -4.25 -5.04 -21.70
CA ASP A 159 -4.73 -5.81 -22.87
C ASP A 159 -5.71 -4.97 -23.72
N ALA A 160 -5.20 -4.43 -24.83
CA ALA A 160 -5.87 -3.81 -25.98
C ALA A 160 -6.77 -2.57 -25.75
N PRO A 161 -6.67 -1.55 -26.64
CA PRO A 161 -7.11 -0.19 -26.34
C PRO A 161 -8.61 -0.03 -26.59
N LYS A 162 -9.34 0.37 -25.56
CA LYS A 162 -10.40 1.36 -25.74
C LYS A 162 -9.86 2.64 -25.11
N PRO A 163 -9.82 3.78 -25.81
CA PRO A 163 -9.52 5.02 -25.14
C PRO A 163 -10.64 5.22 -24.13
N ALA A 164 -10.40 4.86 -22.86
CA ALA A 164 -11.01 5.57 -21.76
C ALA A 164 -10.60 7.01 -22.01
N THR A 165 -11.47 7.76 -22.69
CA THR A 165 -11.23 9.16 -23.03
C THR A 165 -10.84 9.79 -21.72
N PHE A 166 -9.57 10.20 -21.61
CA PHE A 166 -9.08 10.94 -20.47
C PHE A 166 -10.15 11.97 -20.16
N ASP A 167 -10.81 11.83 -19.02
CA ASP A 167 -11.87 12.77 -18.65
C ASP A 167 -11.16 14.04 -18.20
N ILE A 168 -10.71 14.81 -19.20
CA ILE A 168 -10.01 16.09 -19.05
C ILE A 168 -10.89 17.04 -18.24
N LYS A 169 -12.22 16.83 -18.21
CA LYS A 169 -13.14 17.57 -17.34
C LYS A 169 -12.96 17.16 -15.89
N ALA A 170 -12.88 15.86 -15.59
CA ALA A 170 -12.57 15.39 -14.25
C ALA A 170 -11.19 15.90 -13.79
N LEU A 171 -10.13 15.71 -14.60
CA LEU A 171 -8.79 16.20 -14.29
C LEU A 171 -8.76 17.72 -14.09
N GLY A 172 -9.44 18.47 -14.96
CA GLY A 172 -9.56 19.93 -14.87
C GLY A 172 -10.25 20.38 -13.59
N ILE A 173 -11.35 19.72 -13.19
CA ILE A 173 -12.03 19.97 -11.91
C ILE A 173 -11.09 19.71 -10.74
N TYR A 174 -10.30 18.63 -10.76
CA TYR A 174 -9.34 18.34 -9.69
C TYR A 174 -8.19 19.35 -9.62
N ILE A 175 -7.66 19.79 -10.76
CA ILE A 175 -6.63 20.85 -10.81
C ILE A 175 -7.20 22.15 -10.26
N VAL A 176 -8.42 22.52 -10.64
CA VAL A 176 -9.09 23.71 -10.11
C VAL A 176 -9.31 23.59 -8.61
N VAL A 177 -9.75 22.44 -8.09
CA VAL A 177 -9.89 22.20 -6.65
C VAL A 177 -8.53 22.31 -5.95
N ALA A 178 -7.47 21.71 -6.48
CA ALA A 178 -6.13 21.79 -5.89
C ALA A 178 -5.62 23.24 -5.87
N VAL A 179 -5.78 23.98 -6.97
CA VAL A 179 -5.39 25.40 -7.06
C VAL A 179 -6.23 26.25 -6.09
N VAL A 180 -7.53 26.02 -5.98
CA VAL A 180 -8.39 26.69 -5.00
C VAL A 180 -7.97 26.37 -3.58
N VAL A 181 -7.60 25.13 -3.26
CA VAL A 181 -7.10 24.74 -1.93
C VAL A 181 -5.76 25.42 -1.61
N ILE A 182 -4.84 25.47 -2.56
CA ILE A 182 -3.54 26.15 -2.39
C ILE A 182 -3.74 27.66 -2.23
N PHE A 183 -4.56 28.28 -3.09
CA PHE A 183 -4.83 29.71 -3.06
C PHE A 183 -5.62 30.11 -1.81
N ALA A 184 -6.64 29.33 -1.44
CA ALA A 184 -7.31 29.45 -0.16
C ALA A 184 -6.30 29.31 0.96
N GLY A 185 -5.32 28.43 0.86
CA GLY A 185 -4.32 28.27 1.91
C GLY A 185 -3.39 29.44 2.13
N VAL A 186 -2.87 30.01 1.05
CA VAL A 186 -2.07 31.24 1.13
C VAL A 186 -2.91 32.40 1.65
N PHE A 187 -4.20 32.46 1.31
CA PHE A 187 -5.11 33.49 1.79
C PHE A 187 -5.57 33.26 3.25
N LEU A 188 -5.76 32.00 3.66
CA LEU A 188 -6.23 31.59 4.98
C LEU A 188 -5.10 31.52 6.02
N ASP A 189 -3.84 31.40 5.63
CA ASP A 189 -2.71 31.54 6.57
C ASP A 189 -2.70 32.91 7.26
N ASN A 190 -3.35 33.93 6.69
CA ASN A 190 -3.59 35.22 7.33
C ASN A 190 -4.83 35.26 8.25
N LEU A 191 -5.73 34.27 8.15
CA LEU A 191 -7.00 34.23 8.87
C LEU A 191 -6.99 33.23 10.04
N PHE A 192 -6.20 32.16 9.94
CA PHE A 192 -6.16 31.09 10.94
C PHE A 192 -5.05 31.30 11.97
N PRO A 193 -5.27 30.90 13.23
CA PRO A 193 -4.27 31.04 14.27
C PRO A 193 -3.06 30.14 13.99
N VAL A 194 -1.86 30.75 14.07
CA VAL A 194 -0.60 30.02 14.01
C VAL A 194 -0.23 29.57 15.41
N ILE A 195 -0.07 28.27 15.61
CA ILE A 195 0.40 27.70 16.87
C ILE A 195 1.91 27.53 16.83
N THR A 196 2.57 27.92 17.93
CA THR A 196 4.00 27.68 18.11
C THR A 196 4.21 26.31 18.72
N VAL A 197 4.72 25.36 17.93
CA VAL A 197 4.99 23.99 18.35
C VAL A 197 6.51 23.82 18.46
N SER A 198 7.01 23.63 19.68
CA SER A 198 8.43 23.37 19.91
C SER A 198 8.88 22.10 19.17
N PRO A 199 10.12 22.03 18.63
CA PRO A 199 10.64 20.83 17.96
C PRO A 199 10.52 19.54 18.80
N TRP A 200 10.60 19.66 20.12
CA TRP A 200 10.40 18.54 21.05
C TRP A 200 8.95 18.06 21.11
N VAL A 201 7.99 18.99 21.00
CA VAL A 201 6.57 18.65 20.94
C VAL A 201 6.26 17.98 19.60
N SER A 202 6.81 18.50 18.51
CA SER A 202 6.73 17.86 17.19
C SER A 202 7.32 16.44 17.20
N LEU A 203 8.44 16.23 17.92
CA LEU A 203 9.05 14.91 18.07
C LEU A 203 8.12 13.95 18.82
N ALA A 204 7.53 14.41 19.93
CA ALA A 204 6.58 13.62 20.70
C ALA A 204 5.33 13.25 19.88
N LEU A 205 4.80 14.20 19.10
CA LEU A 205 3.66 13.98 18.20
C LEU A 205 4.00 13.01 17.07
N GLY A 206 5.18 13.13 16.45
CA GLY A 206 5.65 12.20 15.42
C GLY A 206 5.82 10.77 15.98
N ALA A 207 6.44 10.63 17.16
CA ALA A 207 6.59 9.34 17.82
C ALA A 207 5.24 8.72 18.22
N ALA A 208 4.35 9.51 18.83
CA ALA A 208 3.01 9.07 19.20
C ALA A 208 2.17 8.68 17.98
N GLY A 209 2.24 9.47 16.91
CA GLY A 209 1.58 9.18 15.63
C GLY A 209 2.08 7.87 15.02
N GLY A 210 3.39 7.64 15.02
CA GLY A 210 4.01 6.40 14.55
C GLY A 210 3.61 5.17 15.37
N LEU A 211 3.57 5.30 16.70
CA LEU A 211 3.05 4.26 17.58
C LEU A 211 1.55 4.00 17.32
N GLY A 212 0.76 5.05 17.11
CA GLY A 212 -0.65 4.96 16.73
C GLY A 212 -0.86 4.17 15.44
N LEU A 213 -0.04 4.42 14.40
CA LEU A 213 -0.06 3.63 13.17
C LEU A 213 0.17 2.15 13.45
N LYS A 214 1.19 1.83 14.25
CA LYS A 214 1.50 0.44 14.59
C LYS A 214 0.38 -0.24 15.38
N LEU A 215 -0.17 0.42 16.39
CA LEU A 215 -1.12 -0.18 17.33
C LEU A 215 -2.56 -0.24 16.80
N ILE A 216 -2.99 0.80 16.06
CA ILE A 216 -4.36 0.93 15.56
C ILE A 216 -4.46 0.36 14.15
N PHE A 217 -3.47 0.66 13.30
CA PHE A 217 -3.60 0.40 11.87
C PHE A 217 -2.87 -0.85 11.37
N PHE A 218 -1.81 -1.30 12.05
CA PHE A 218 -1.05 -2.50 11.69
C PHE A 218 -1.31 -3.71 12.61
N LYS A 219 -2.37 -3.68 13.41
CA LYS A 219 -2.82 -4.83 14.20
C LYS A 219 -3.42 -5.88 13.25
N SER A 220 -2.58 -6.82 12.81
CA SER A 220 -2.95 -8.02 12.07
C SER A 220 -2.19 -9.22 12.61
#